data_AF-A0A6C0BSN4-F1
#
_entry.id   AF-A0A6C0BSN4-F1
#
_cell.length_a   1.000
_cell.length_b   1.000
_cell.length_c   1.000
_cell.angle_alpha   90.00
_cell.angle_beta   90.00
_cell.angle_gamma   90.00
#
_symmetry.space_group_name_H-M   'P 1'
#
loop_
_entity.id
_entity.type
_entity.pdbx_description
1 polymer ?
#
loop_
_entity_poly.entity_id
_entity_poly.type
_entity_poly.pdbx_seq_one_letter_code
_entity_poly.pdbx_strand_id
1 'polypeptide(L)'
;MADNIIKKLNNSVKQTANNVEKENVKLSFFEDALSKIKKEIVNDEIGIDNIVITIIKLMEIVEKYKSLNGLEKRILVMKVISKHIENSNMSEDDKSNMIYIIDNTGSQIIDTIIFTSKGKLFKSFKGRLFKMFSCCK
;
A
#
# COMPACT_ATOMS: atom_id res chain seq x y z
N MET A 1 -0.01 -37.41 30.95
CA MET A 1 0.37 -36.00 31.24
C MET A 1 1.35 -35.46 30.20
N ALA A 2 2.36 -36.24 29.78
CA ALA A 2 3.31 -35.88 28.73
C ALA A 2 2.67 -35.60 27.34
N ASP A 3 1.68 -36.39 26.93
CA ASP A 3 1.07 -36.25 25.58
C ASP A 3 0.35 -34.91 25.37
N ASN A 4 -0.25 -34.36 26.44
CA ASN A 4 -0.89 -33.05 26.42
C ASN A 4 0.13 -31.90 26.29
N ILE A 5 1.32 -32.07 26.87
CA ILE A 5 2.42 -31.10 26.76
C ILE A 5 2.97 -31.12 25.33
N ILE A 6 3.23 -32.31 24.77
CA ILE A 6 3.72 -32.48 23.39
C ILE A 6 2.73 -31.90 22.37
N LYS A 7 1.43 -32.17 22.53
CA LYS A 7 0.38 -31.62 21.65
C LYS A 7 0.34 -30.08 21.70
N LYS A 8 0.46 -29.50 22.88
CA LYS A 8 0.47 -28.03 23.05
C LYS A 8 1.71 -27.39 22.42
N LEU A 9 2.89 -27.99 22.61
CA LEU A 9 4.13 -27.55 21.99
C LEU A 9 4.06 -27.61 20.47
N ASN A 10 3.58 -28.71 19.90
CA ASN A 10 3.44 -28.86 18.44
C ASN A 10 2.49 -27.83 17.82
N ASN A 11 1.42 -27.46 18.52
CA ASN A 11 0.50 -26.42 18.07
C ASN A 11 1.16 -25.03 18.10
N SER A 12 1.91 -24.71 19.15
CA SER A 12 2.66 -23.45 19.23
C SER A 12 3.71 -23.33 18.13
N VAL A 13 4.47 -24.40 17.84
CA VAL A 13 5.49 -24.40 16.78
C VAL A 13 4.84 -24.18 15.40
N LYS A 14 3.73 -24.86 15.10
CA LYS A 14 2.98 -24.65 13.85
C LYS A 14 2.46 -23.22 13.72
N GLN A 15 1.98 -22.64 14.82
CA GLN A 15 1.49 -21.26 14.83
C GLN A 15 2.61 -20.26 14.54
N THR A 16 3.80 -20.45 15.13
CA THR A 16 4.98 -19.63 14.86
C THR A 16 5.43 -19.75 13.41
N ALA A 17 5.52 -20.97 12.85
CA ALA A 17 5.91 -21.17 11.46
C ALA A 17 4.96 -20.46 10.48
N ASN A 18 3.65 -20.58 10.69
CA ASN A 18 2.63 -19.89 9.89
C ASN A 18 2.73 -18.36 9.98
N ASN A 19 3.12 -17.81 11.13
CA ASN A 19 3.29 -16.37 11.31
C ASN A 19 4.52 -15.85 10.55
N VAL A 20 5.64 -16.57 10.62
CA VAL A 20 6.87 -16.24 9.89
C VAL A 20 6.62 -16.27 8.38
N GLU A 21 5.91 -17.30 7.89
CA GLU A 21 5.55 -17.38 6.47
C GLU A 21 4.68 -16.20 6.03
N LYS A 22 3.65 -15.84 6.82
CA LYS A 22 2.81 -14.67 6.54
C LYS A 22 3.59 -13.36 6.56
N GLU A 23 4.56 -13.22 7.44
CA GLU A 23 5.40 -12.02 7.53
C GLU A 23 6.32 -11.89 6.31
N ASN A 24 6.96 -12.98 5.88
CA ASN A 24 7.78 -13.01 4.67
C ASN A 24 6.98 -12.67 3.40
N VAL A 25 5.73 -13.16 3.31
CA VAL A 25 4.81 -12.81 2.21
C VAL A 25 4.46 -11.32 2.24
N LYS A 26 4.23 -10.73 3.42
CA LYS A 26 3.96 -9.28 3.54
C LYS A 26 5.18 -8.44 3.15
N LEU A 27 6.38 -8.88 3.52
CA LEU A 27 7.63 -8.21 3.17
C LEU A 27 7.86 -8.25 1.64
N SER A 28 7.63 -9.39 1.00
CA SER A 28 7.80 -9.50 -0.47
C SER A 28 6.83 -8.61 -1.24
N PHE A 29 5.58 -8.44 -0.76
CA PHE A 29 4.65 -7.48 -1.34
C PHE A 29 5.06 -6.03 -1.12
N PHE A 30 5.67 -5.71 0.03
CA PHE A 30 6.21 -4.38 0.30
C PHE A 30 7.34 -4.02 -0.67
N GLU A 31 8.31 -4.91 -0.84
CA GLU A 31 9.42 -4.72 -1.78
C GLU A 31 8.95 -4.63 -3.24
N ASP A 32 8.03 -5.51 -3.64
CA ASP A 32 7.45 -5.48 -4.99
C ASP A 32 6.68 -4.18 -5.26
N ALA A 33 5.87 -3.72 -4.30
CA ALA A 33 5.12 -2.47 -4.40
C ALA A 33 6.05 -1.25 -4.45
N LEU A 34 7.09 -1.20 -3.62
CA LEU A 34 8.12 -0.17 -3.66
C LEU A 34 8.86 -0.14 -5.01
N SER A 35 9.22 -1.31 -5.54
CA SER A 35 9.89 -1.41 -6.85
C SER A 35 9.00 -0.91 -7.98
N LYS A 36 7.72 -1.27 -7.97
CA LYS A 36 6.76 -0.88 -9.01
C LYS A 36 6.45 0.61 -8.97
N ILE A 37 6.23 1.18 -7.78
CA ILE A 37 5.90 2.60 -7.68
C ILE A 37 7.08 3.48 -8.13
N LYS A 38 8.33 3.10 -7.80
CA LYS A 38 9.54 3.76 -8.32
C LYS A 38 9.60 3.73 -9.86
N LYS A 39 9.24 2.61 -10.49
CA LYS A 39 9.21 2.50 -11.96
C LYS A 39 8.09 3.34 -12.61
N GLU A 40 6.98 3.55 -11.93
CA GLU A 40 5.81 4.29 -12.45
C GLU A 40 5.86 5.80 -12.21
N ILE A 41 6.75 6.27 -11.32
CA ILE A 41 7.04 7.68 -11.08
C ILE A 41 8.29 8.03 -11.90
N VAL A 42 8.06 8.54 -13.11
CA VAL A 42 9.14 9.07 -13.95
C VAL A 42 9.66 10.34 -13.26
N ASN A 43 10.93 10.32 -12.83
CA ASN A 43 11.68 11.37 -12.11
C ASN A 43 11.71 11.29 -10.57
N ASP A 44 11.34 10.16 -9.94
CA ASP A 44 11.54 9.88 -8.49
C ASP A 44 10.92 10.89 -7.48
N GLU A 45 10.24 11.94 -7.93
CA GLU A 45 9.71 12.97 -7.05
C GLU A 45 8.21 12.79 -6.84
N ILE A 46 7.85 12.17 -5.72
CA ILE A 46 6.52 12.38 -5.16
C ILE A 46 6.47 13.83 -4.69
N GLY A 47 5.48 14.57 -5.18
CA GLY A 47 5.15 15.93 -4.82
C GLY A 47 3.73 16.03 -4.24
N ILE A 48 3.40 17.14 -3.59
CA ILE A 48 2.05 17.38 -3.05
C ILE A 48 1.02 17.39 -4.18
N ASP A 49 1.42 17.85 -5.35
CA ASP A 49 0.63 17.91 -6.58
C ASP A 49 0.29 16.52 -7.14
N ASN A 50 1.15 15.52 -6.93
CA ASN A 50 1.00 14.18 -7.50
C ASN A 50 0.68 13.07 -6.48
N ILE A 51 0.67 13.37 -5.17
CA ILE A 51 0.47 12.38 -4.10
C ILE A 51 -0.82 11.56 -4.25
N VAL A 52 -1.92 12.20 -4.64
CA VAL A 52 -3.21 11.54 -4.84
C VAL A 52 -3.13 10.52 -5.99
N ILE A 53 -2.50 10.90 -7.10
CA ILE A 53 -2.31 10.03 -8.26
C ILE A 53 -1.40 8.86 -7.88
N THR A 54 -0.35 9.11 -7.10
CA THR A 54 0.55 8.09 -6.59
C THR A 54 -0.17 7.08 -5.70
N ILE A 55 -1.03 7.54 -4.78
CA ILE A 55 -1.90 6.67 -3.96
C ILE A 55 -2.78 5.79 -4.84
N ILE A 56 -3.42 6.37 -5.87
CA ILE A 56 -4.30 5.63 -6.78
C ILE A 56 -3.52 4.54 -7.53
N LYS A 57 -2.36 4.87 -8.12
CA LYS A 57 -1.50 3.91 -8.82
C LYS A 57 -1.05 2.77 -7.90
N LEU A 58 -0.62 3.11 -6.69
CA LEU A 58 -0.19 2.13 -5.71
C LEU A 58 -1.34 1.23 -5.26
N MET A 59 -2.54 1.77 -5.10
CA MET A 59 -3.74 0.97 -4.86
C MET A 59 -4.04 0.01 -6.02
N GLU A 60 -3.84 0.41 -7.29
CA GLU A 60 -3.99 -0.50 -8.44
C GLU A 60 -2.98 -1.65 -8.42
N ILE A 61 -1.75 -1.39 -7.95
CA ILE A 61 -0.71 -2.42 -7.78
C ILE A 61 -1.15 -3.39 -6.68
N VAL A 62 -1.48 -2.85 -5.50
CA VAL A 62 -1.82 -3.63 -4.30
C VAL A 62 -3.12 -4.43 -4.46
N GLU A 63 -4.05 -3.96 -5.31
CA GLU A 63 -5.30 -4.69 -5.61
C GLU A 63 -5.06 -6.04 -6.32
N LYS A 64 -3.88 -6.21 -6.93
CA LYS A 64 -3.47 -7.49 -7.56
C LYS A 64 -3.05 -8.53 -6.51
N TYR A 65 -2.69 -8.12 -5.29
CA TYR A 65 -2.32 -9.03 -4.20
C TYR A 65 -3.57 -9.63 -3.55
N LYS A 66 -4.10 -10.71 -4.13
CA LYS A 66 -5.38 -11.34 -3.72
C LYS A 66 -5.37 -11.94 -2.32
N SER A 67 -4.20 -12.23 -1.76
CA SER A 67 -4.04 -12.74 -0.40
C SER A 67 -4.19 -11.65 0.67
N LEU A 68 -4.17 -10.37 0.31
CA LEU A 68 -4.33 -9.26 1.25
C LEU A 68 -5.79 -8.84 1.37
N ASN A 69 -6.28 -8.70 2.60
CA ASN A 69 -7.57 -8.07 2.85
C ASN A 69 -7.49 -6.53 2.76
N GLY A 70 -8.63 -5.84 2.80
CA GLY A 70 -8.68 -4.38 2.66
C GLY A 70 -7.80 -3.63 3.68
N LEU A 71 -7.81 -4.03 4.94
CA LEU A 71 -6.98 -3.40 5.97
C LEU A 71 -5.48 -3.62 5.72
N GLU A 72 -5.09 -4.83 5.30
CA GLU A 72 -3.69 -5.14 4.98
C GLU A 72 -3.21 -4.34 3.77
N LYS A 73 -4.06 -4.18 2.74
CA LYS A 73 -3.77 -3.32 1.59
C LYS A 73 -3.60 -1.86 2.00
N ARG A 74 -4.49 -1.34 2.84
CA ARG A 74 -4.39 0.02 3.40
C ARG A 74 -3.05 0.25 4.08
N ILE A 75 -2.68 -0.64 4.99
CA ILE A 75 -1.41 -0.58 5.73
C ILE A 75 -0.23 -0.64 4.77
N LEU A 76 -0.29 -1.52 3.76
CA LEU A 76 0.76 -1.67 2.77
C LEU A 76 0.97 -0.38 1.97
N VAL A 77 -0.10 0.24 1.47
CA VAL A 77 -0.03 1.49 0.72
C VAL A 77 0.55 2.62 1.56
N MET A 78 0.07 2.81 2.79
CA MET A 78 0.61 3.83 3.71
C MET A 78 2.11 3.63 3.94
N LYS A 79 2.53 2.40 4.27
CA LYS A 79 3.95 2.09 4.51
C LYS A 79 4.83 2.36 3.29
N VAL A 80 4.38 1.95 2.11
CA VAL A 80 5.15 2.11 0.87
C VAL A 80 5.33 3.60 0.53
N ILE A 81 4.28 4.41 0.69
CA ILE A 81 4.35 5.85 0.41
C ILE A 81 5.24 6.57 1.42
N SER A 82 5.04 6.33 2.73
CA SER A 82 5.91 6.90 3.77
C SER A 82 7.36 6.54 3.50
N LYS A 83 7.64 5.26 3.17
CA LYS A 83 9.01 4.83 2.86
C LYS A 83 9.57 5.48 1.61
N HIS A 84 8.73 5.72 0.60
CA HIS A 84 9.16 6.40 -0.61
C HIS A 84 9.54 7.87 -0.32
N ILE A 85 8.74 8.56 0.50
CA ILE A 85 9.03 9.95 0.92
C ILE A 85 10.29 10.04 1.77
N GLU A 86 10.45 9.13 2.75
CA GLU A 86 11.67 9.05 3.56
C GLU A 86 12.93 8.94 2.70
N ASN A 87 12.86 8.15 1.62
CA ASN A 87 13.96 7.91 0.70
C ASN A 87 14.11 8.99 -0.40
N SER A 88 13.23 9.98 -0.44
CA SER A 88 13.28 11.07 -1.42
C SER A 88 14.38 12.08 -1.08
N ASN A 89 14.79 12.88 -2.08
CA ASN A 89 15.77 13.96 -1.93
C ASN A 89 15.15 15.27 -1.39
N MET A 90 13.91 15.23 -0.91
CA MET A 90 13.21 16.39 -0.37
C MET A 90 13.85 16.87 0.95
N SER A 91 13.58 18.12 1.34
CA SER A 91 13.96 18.61 2.66
C SER A 91 13.21 17.86 3.76
N GLU A 92 13.77 17.79 4.97
CA GLU A 92 13.10 17.14 6.11
C GLU A 92 11.78 17.83 6.49
N ASP A 93 11.69 19.15 6.28
CA ASP A 93 10.46 19.91 6.47
C ASP A 93 9.39 19.49 5.45
N ASP A 94 9.76 19.35 4.17
CA ASP A 94 8.83 18.92 3.13
C ASP A 94 8.39 17.46 3.33
N LYS A 95 9.31 16.57 3.74
CA LYS A 95 8.96 15.18 4.11
C LYS A 95 7.94 15.16 5.24
N SER A 96 8.15 15.96 6.29
CA SER A 96 7.25 16.06 7.43
C SER A 96 5.86 16.56 7.01
N ASN A 97 5.81 17.60 6.17
CA ASN A 97 4.56 18.13 5.62
C ASN A 97 3.81 17.10 4.77
N MET A 98 4.53 16.34 3.94
CA MET A 98 3.93 15.29 3.12
C MET A 98 3.35 14.15 3.97
N ILE A 99 4.11 13.67 4.96
CA ILE A 99 3.65 12.62 5.87
C ILE A 99 2.37 13.07 6.57
N TYR A 100 2.32 14.33 7.04
CA TYR A 100 1.11 14.90 7.61
C TYR A 100 -0.08 14.90 6.62
N ILE A 101 0.14 15.27 5.36
CA ILE A 101 -0.91 15.24 4.32
C ILE A 101 -1.40 13.81 4.08
N ILE A 102 -0.50 12.82 4.04
CA ILE A 102 -0.85 11.42 3.82
C ILE A 102 -1.65 10.84 4.97
N ASP A 103 -1.25 11.14 6.21
CA ASP A 103 -1.95 10.64 7.38
C ASP A 103 -3.38 11.19 7.47
N ASN A 104 -3.56 12.47 7.16
CA ASN A 104 -4.88 13.13 7.27
C ASN A 104 -5.77 12.96 6.02
N THR A 105 -5.19 12.99 4.82
CA THR A 105 -5.93 13.00 3.54
C THR A 105 -5.75 11.68 2.80
N GLY A 106 -4.51 11.19 2.71
CA GLY A 106 -4.19 9.95 2.00
C GLY A 106 -4.93 8.74 2.58
N SER A 107 -5.04 8.65 3.90
CA SER A 107 -5.78 7.59 4.58
C SER A 107 -7.26 7.52 4.16
N GLN A 108 -7.94 8.67 4.07
CA GLN A 108 -9.34 8.78 3.64
C GLN A 108 -9.53 8.40 2.18
N ILE A 109 -8.58 8.79 1.32
CA ILE A 109 -8.58 8.42 -0.10
C ILE A 109 -8.43 6.90 -0.24
N ILE A 110 -7.47 6.30 0.47
CA ILE A 110 -7.24 4.84 0.46
C ILE A 110 -8.49 4.10 0.95
N ASP A 111 -9.10 4.56 2.04
CA ASP A 111 -10.31 3.95 2.60
C ASP A 111 -11.48 4.07 1.63
N THR A 112 -11.64 5.23 0.97
CA THR A 112 -12.64 5.44 -0.08
C THR A 112 -12.42 4.46 -1.23
N ILE A 113 -11.18 4.31 -1.70
CA ILE A 113 -10.81 3.40 -2.79
C ILE A 113 -11.10 1.95 -2.41
N ILE A 114 -10.78 1.52 -1.19
CA ILE A 114 -11.08 0.15 -0.70
C ILE A 114 -12.59 -0.08 -0.56
N PHE A 115 -13.32 0.92 -0.05
CA PHE A 115 -14.77 0.82 0.08
C PHE A 115 -15.45 0.73 -1.30
N THR A 116 -15.00 1.54 -2.25
CA THR A 116 -15.51 1.55 -3.62
C THR A 116 -14.96 0.43 -4.51
N SER A 117 -13.85 -0.23 -4.17
CA SER A 117 -13.39 -1.44 -4.86
C SER A 117 -14.33 -2.61 -4.66
N LYS A 118 -15.01 -2.65 -3.51
CA LYS A 118 -16.13 -3.57 -3.26
C LYS A 118 -17.37 -3.23 -4.11
N GLY A 119 -17.40 -2.07 -4.78
CA GLY A 119 -18.47 -1.63 -5.68
C GLY A 119 -17.99 -0.98 -6.99
N LYS A 120 -17.75 -1.78 -8.05
CA LYS A 120 -17.66 -1.43 -9.50
C LYS A 120 -16.77 -0.22 -9.97
N LEU A 121 -16.16 0.58 -9.10
CA LEU A 121 -15.55 1.86 -9.48
C LEU A 121 -14.18 1.73 -10.15
N PHE A 122 -13.32 0.77 -9.76
CA PHE A 122 -11.98 0.62 -10.36
C PHE A 122 -12.00 0.39 -11.88
N LYS A 123 -12.98 -0.36 -12.40
CA LYS A 123 -13.12 -0.58 -13.85
C LYS A 123 -13.52 0.68 -14.61
N SER A 124 -14.23 1.60 -13.96
CA SER A 124 -14.67 2.87 -14.55
C SER A 124 -13.65 3.99 -14.33
N PHE A 125 -12.88 3.97 -13.25
CA PHE A 125 -11.80 4.93 -12.97
C PHE A 125 -10.64 4.84 -13.97
N LYS A 126 -10.22 3.64 -14.39
CA LYS A 126 -9.17 3.47 -15.42
C LYS A 126 -9.46 4.21 -16.73
N GLY A 127 -10.71 4.26 -17.17
CA GLY A 127 -11.12 4.94 -18.39
C GLY A 127 -11.44 6.43 -18.23
N ARG A 128 -11.76 6.88 -17.00
CA ARG A 128 -12.19 8.26 -16.73
C ARG A 128 -11.08 9.17 -16.18
N LEU A 129 -10.16 8.67 -15.35
CA LEU A 129 -9.03 9.48 -14.87
C LEU A 129 -8.14 9.93 -16.02
N PHE A 130 -7.80 9.04 -16.95
CA PHE A 130 -7.03 9.40 -18.16
C PHE A 130 -7.74 10.41 -19.07
N LYS A 131 -9.09 10.46 -19.04
CA LYS A 131 -9.89 11.44 -19.80
C LYS A 131 -10.15 12.75 -19.05
N MET A 132 -10.15 12.73 -17.73
CA MET A 132 -10.43 13.92 -16.92
C MET A 132 -9.22 14.85 -16.84
N PHE A 133 -8.01 14.34 -17.04
CA PHE A 133 -6.78 15.14 -17.13
C PHE A 133 -6.35 15.48 -18.56
N SER A 134 -7.11 15.06 -19.59
CA SER A 134 -6.88 15.47 -20.99
C SER A 134 -7.70 16.70 -21.40
N CYS A 135 -8.42 17.33 -20.47
CA CYS A 135 -9.12 18.61 -20.67
C CYS A 135 -8.49 19.72 -19.83
N CYS A 136 -7.17 19.90 -19.98
CA CYS A 136 -6.53 21.21 -19.88
C CYS A 136 -5.70 21.34 -21.16
N LYS A 137 -6.19 22.17 -22.08
CA LYS A 137 -5.47 22.69 -23.24
C LYS A 137 -5.32 24.18 -23.02
#